data_AF-A0A973EL64-F1
#
_entry.id   AF-A0A973EL64-F1
#
_cell.length_a   1.000
_cell.length_b   1.000
_cell.length_c   1.000
_cell.angle_alpha   90.00
_cell.angle_beta   90.00
_cell.angle_gamma   90.00
#
_symmetry.space_group_name_H-M   'P 1'
#
loop_
_entity.id
_entity.type
_entity.pdbx_description
1 polymer ?
#
loop_
_entity_poly.entity_id
_entity_poly.type
_entity_poly.pdbx_seq_one_letter_code
_entity_poly.pdbx_strand_id
1 'polypeptide(L)' 'SPQVIRQSLLSVQLSILRDKKTNKLYGIPSNITQQAKEIYQSVGLKTSNMPFMIE' A
#
# COMPACT_ATOMS: atom_id res chain seq x y z
N SER A 1 -11.40 15.71 -8.20
CA SER A 1 -10.64 16.84 -7.61
C SER A 1 -9.45 16.28 -6.83
N PRO A 2 -8.40 17.06 -6.53
CA PRO A 2 -7.23 16.60 -5.77
C PRO A 2 -7.57 15.96 -4.42
N GLN A 3 -8.65 16.42 -3.77
CA GLN A 3 -9.15 15.89 -2.50
C GLN A 3 -9.62 14.44 -2.61
N VAL A 4 -10.27 14.08 -3.73
CA VAL A 4 -10.71 12.70 -3.98
C VAL A 4 -9.50 11.77 -4.08
N ILE A 5 -8.50 12.16 -4.87
CA ILE A 5 -7.25 11.38 -5.03
C ILE A 5 -6.58 11.17 -3.68
N ARG A 6 -6.46 12.25 -2.87
CA ARG A 6 -5.89 12.18 -1.53
C ARG A 6 -6.66 11.20 -0.64
N GLN A 7 -7.98 11.29 -0.62
CA GLN A 7 -8.81 10.41 0.21
C GLN A 7 -8.70 8.95 -0.22
N SER A 8 -8.69 8.67 -1.54
CA SER A 8 -8.51 7.32 -2.07
C SER A 8 -7.18 6.72 -1.63
N LEU A 9 -6.09 7.50 -1.71
CA LEU A 9 -4.76 7.02 -1.32
C LEU A 9 -4.63 6.83 0.20
N LEU A 10 -5.18 7.74 1.01
CA LEU A 10 -5.17 7.62 2.47
C LEU A 10 -6.02 6.46 3.00
N SER A 11 -7.01 6.02 2.24
CA SER A 11 -7.86 4.87 2.61
C SER A 11 -7.19 3.50 2.41
N VAL A 12 -6.02 3.44 1.77
CA VAL A 12 -5.33 2.16 1.54
C VAL A 12 -4.78 1.63 2.86
N GLN A 13 -5.25 0.45 3.26
CA GLN A 13 -4.83 -0.19 4.51
C GLN A 13 -3.50 -0.93 4.32
N LEU A 14 -2.58 -0.73 5.25
CA LEU A 14 -1.31 -1.44 5.34
C LEU A 14 -1.30 -2.34 6.59
N SER A 15 -0.99 -3.63 6.41
CA SER A 15 -0.68 -4.51 7.54
C SER A 15 0.82 -4.49 7.82
N ILE A 16 1.18 -4.55 9.09
CA ILE A 16 2.56 -4.61 9.55
C ILE A 16 2.88 -6.03 9.98
N LEU A 17 3.87 -6.62 9.31
CA LEU A 17 4.40 -7.94 9.59
C LEU A 17 5.73 -7.80 10.32
N ARG A 18 5.96 -8.62 11.35
CA ARG A 18 7.25 -8.70 12.05
C ARG A 18 7.89 -10.04 11.74
N ASP A 19 9.10 -10.01 11.20
CA ASP A 19 9.91 -11.22 11.06
C ASP A 19 10.41 -11.68 12.43
N LYS A 20 10.03 -12.89 12.83
CA LYS A 20 10.40 -13.47 14.13
C LYS A 20 11.90 -13.75 14.27
N LYS A 21 12.62 -13.95 13.17
CA LYS A 21 14.06 -14.27 13.18
C LYS A 21 14.91 -13.01 13.22
N THR A 22 14.54 -12.01 12.42
CA THR A 22 15.37 -10.81 12.22
C THR A 22 14.84 -9.58 12.96
N ASN A 23 13.64 -9.66 13.56
CA ASN A 23 12.90 -8.54 14.13
C ASN A 23 12.56 -7.40 13.16
N LYS A 24 12.84 -7.56 11.86
CA LYS A 24 12.53 -6.56 10.83
C LYS A 24 11.04 -6.42 10.62
N LEU A 25 10.62 -5.22 10.23
CA LEU A 25 9.23 -4.89 9.97
C LEU A 25 8.99 -4.80 8.46
N TYR A 26 7.88 -5.36 8.02
CA TYR A 26 7.46 -5.33 6.63
C TYR A 26 6.02 -4.83 6.52
N GLY A 27 5.78 -3.94 5.57
CA GLY A 27 4.44 -3.53 5.17
C GLY A 27 3.90 -4.44 4.08
N ILE A 28 2.62 -4.82 4.17
CA ILE A 28 1.88 -5.44 3.07
C ILE A 28 0.55 -4.71 2.85
N PRO A 29 0.27 -4.18 1.63
CA PRO A 29 -1.01 -3.59 1.32
C PRO A 29 -2.11 -4.65 1.49
N SER A 30 -3.10 -4.36 2.34
CA SER A 30 -4.12 -5.35 2.75
C SER A 30 -5.46 -5.13 2.07
N ASN A 31 -5.81 -3.88 1.81
CA ASN A 31 -7.03 -3.53 1.10
C ASN A 31 -6.76 -2.31 0.22
N ILE A 32 -6.78 -2.51 -1.10
CA ILE A 32 -6.60 -1.46 -2.10
C ILE A 32 -7.93 -1.32 -2.84
N THR A 33 -8.56 -0.15 -2.73
CA THR A 33 -9.79 0.13 -3.47
C THR A 33 -9.51 0.19 -4.97
N GLN A 34 -10.51 -0.12 -5.80
CA GLN A 34 -10.39 -0.04 -7.26
C GLN A 34 -9.94 1.36 -7.71
N GLN A 35 -10.46 2.40 -7.08
CA GLN A 35 -10.07 3.79 -7.34
C GLN A 35 -8.59 4.06 -7.01
N ALA A 36 -8.10 3.58 -5.87
CA ALA A 36 -6.67 3.72 -5.53
C ALA A 36 -5.78 2.94 -6.53
N LYS A 37 -6.21 1.76 -6.96
CA LYS A 37 -5.51 0.96 -7.98
C LYS A 37 -5.41 1.69 -9.32
N GLU A 38 -6.49 2.31 -9.78
CA GLU A 38 -6.50 3.12 -11.01
C GLU A 38 -5.57 4.33 -10.90
N ILE A 39 -5.54 5.00 -9.74
CA ILE A 39 -4.60 6.09 -9.49
C ILE A 39 -3.15 5.59 -9.61
N TYR A 40 -2.79 4.49 -8.95
CA TYR A 40 -1.44 3.91 -9.07
C TYR A 40 -1.08 3.58 -10.52
N GLN A 41 -1.99 2.95 -11.27
CA GLN A 41 -1.78 2.61 -12.67
C GLN A 41 -1.59 3.84 -13.56
N SER A 42 -2.34 4.91 -13.32
CA SER A 42 -2.24 6.16 -14.10
C SER A 42 -0.88 6.84 -13.98
N VAL A 43 -0.14 6.58 -12.90
CA VAL A 43 1.24 7.08 -12.68
C VAL A 43 2.31 6.01 -12.93
N GLY A 44 1.95 4.90 -13.58
CA GLY A 44 2.88 3.84 -13.96
C GLY A 44 3.28 2.89 -12.83
N LEU A 45 2.61 2.94 -11.68
CA LEU A 45 2.87 2.07 -10.53
C LEU A 45 2.02 0.81 -10.58
N LYS A 46 2.63 -0.34 -10.29
CA LYS A 46 1.92 -1.61 -10.12
C LYS A 46 1.65 -1.85 -8.64
N THR A 47 0.42 -2.23 -8.31
CA THR A 47 0.08 -2.72 -6.98
C THR A 47 0.69 -4.11 -6.78
N SER A 48 1.34 -4.34 -5.64
CA SER A 48 1.92 -5.62 -5.28
C SER A 48 1.46 -6.04 -3.89
N ASN A 49 1.18 -7.34 -3.73
CA ASN A 49 0.94 -7.95 -2.43
C ASN A 49 2.26 -8.50 -1.83
N MET A 50 3.40 -8.15 -2.42
CA MET A 50 4.70 -8.51 -1.89
C MET A 50 5.02 -7.62 -0.68
N PRO A 51 5.38 -8.20 0.48
CA PRO A 51 5.84 -7.42 1.62
C PRO A 51 7.09 -6.60 1.26
N PHE A 52 7.12 -5.34 1.69
CA PHE A 52 8.28 -4.46 1.56
C PHE A 52 8.79 -4.06 2.94
N MET A 53 10.11 -3.98 3.09
CA MET A 53 10.72 -3.58 4.36
C MET A 53 10.35 -2.12 4.65
N ILE A 54 9.88 -1.86 5.87
CA ILE A 54 9.58 -0.49 6.33
C ILE A 54 10.64 0.02 7.31
N GLU A 55 11.35 -0.89 7.98
CA GLU A 55 12.52 -0.64 8.85
C GLU A 55 13.44 -1.88 8.91
#